data_AF-A0A4R1JTZ1-F1
#
_entry.id   AF-A0A4R1JTZ1-F1
#
_cell.length_a   1.000
_cell.length_b   1.000
_cell.length_c   1.000
_cell.angle_alpha   90.00
_cell.angle_beta   90.00
_cell.angle_gamma   90.00
#
_symmetry.space_group_name_H-M   'P 1'
#
loop_
_entity.id
_entity.type
_entity.pdbx_description
1 polymer ?
#
loop_
_entity_poly.entity_id
_entity_poly.type
_entity_poly.pdbx_seq_one_letter_code
_entity_poly.pdbx_strand_id
1 'polypeptide(L)' 'MPVFAPEKSKIKMVILTKTKEKNAVWWSPINQNKRNSESVIKSMLRRFEKHTLAKITNVIQFYENGNLIATKRL' A
#
# COMPACT_ATOMS: atom_id res chain seq x y z
N MET A 1 -20.17 -3.02 6.88
CA MET A 1 -19.41 -2.21 5.89
C MET A 1 -18.07 -2.86 5.64
N PRO A 2 -17.58 -2.95 4.39
CA PRO A 2 -16.25 -3.49 4.11
C PRO A 2 -15.17 -2.59 4.74
N VAL A 3 -14.13 -3.18 5.32
CA VAL A 3 -13.01 -2.44 5.92
C VAL A 3 -12.07 -1.88 4.84
N PHE A 4 -12.01 -2.57 3.69
CA PHE A 4 -11.18 -2.24 2.53
C PHE A 4 -12.06 -2.33 1.27
N ALA A 5 -11.96 -1.37 0.36
CA ALA A 5 -12.65 -1.46 -0.93
C ALA A 5 -11.85 -0.71 -2.01
N PRO A 6 -11.52 -1.33 -3.15
CA PRO A 6 -10.67 -0.73 -4.18
C PRO A 6 -11.08 0.68 -4.63
N GLU A 7 -12.37 0.91 -4.81
CA GLU A 7 -12.91 2.19 -5.30
C GLU A 7 -13.15 3.21 -4.19
N LYS A 8 -13.22 2.77 -2.93
CA LYS A 8 -13.52 3.64 -1.79
C LYS A 8 -12.29 3.93 -0.95
N SER A 9 -11.23 3.16 -1.07
CA SER A 9 -9.99 3.34 -0.31
C SER A 9 -9.17 4.49 -0.90
N LYS A 10 -8.76 5.43 -0.04
CA LYS A 10 -7.96 6.59 -0.42
C LYS A 10 -6.61 6.26 -1.04
N ILE A 11 -5.90 5.25 -0.49
CA ILE A 11 -4.55 4.90 -0.93
C ILE A 11 -4.50 3.46 -1.44
N LYS A 12 -3.90 3.30 -2.62
CA LYS A 12 -3.51 2.03 -3.22
C LYS A 12 -2.02 1.83 -3.04
N MET A 13 -1.64 0.75 -2.39
CA MET A 13 -0.25 0.33 -2.24
C MET A 13 0.02 -0.83 -3.21
N VAL A 14 0.87 -0.60 -4.19
CA VAL A 14 1.32 -1.62 -5.14
C VAL A 14 2.68 -2.14 -4.68
N ILE A 15 2.77 -3.44 -4.51
CA ILE A 15 3.94 -4.17 -4.02
C ILE A 15 4.52 -4.93 -5.20
N LEU A 16 5.67 -4.48 -5.69
CA LEU A 16 6.40 -5.10 -6.78
C LEU A 16 7.46 -6.05 -6.21
N THR A 17 7.25 -7.34 -6.42
CA THR A 17 8.12 -8.39 -5.91
C THR A 17 9.27 -8.69 -6.87
N LYS A 18 10.27 -9.44 -6.41
CA LYS A 18 11.37 -9.92 -7.23
C LYS A 18 10.87 -10.84 -8.37
N THR A 19 11.73 -11.04 -9.37
CA THR A 19 11.42 -11.81 -10.57
C THR A 19 10.84 -13.18 -10.24
N LYS A 20 9.77 -13.58 -10.95
CA LYS A 20 9.01 -14.83 -10.77
C LYS A 20 8.11 -14.90 -9.52
N GLU A 21 8.09 -13.87 -8.67
CA GLU A 21 7.12 -13.74 -7.57
C GLU A 21 5.90 -12.92 -7.98
N LYS A 22 4.75 -13.18 -7.37
CA LYS A 22 3.50 -12.47 -7.67
C LYS A 22 3.49 -11.09 -6.99
N ASN A 23 3.26 -10.05 -7.79
CA ASN A 23 2.98 -8.72 -7.28
C ASN A 23 1.69 -8.72 -6.44
N ALA A 24 1.62 -7.84 -5.46
CA ALA A 24 0.46 -7.69 -4.59
C ALA A 24 -0.06 -6.25 -4.58
N VAL A 25 -1.35 -6.09 -4.30
CA VAL A 25 -1.98 -4.78 -4.17
C VAL A 25 -2.74 -4.73 -2.86
N TRP A 26 -2.43 -3.72 -2.05
CA TRP A 26 -3.06 -3.45 -0.77
C TRP A 26 -3.80 -2.12 -0.83
N TRP A 27 -4.88 -2.02 -0.06
CA TRP A 27 -5.71 -0.82 0.01
C TRP A 27 -5.72 -0.25 1.42
N SER A 28 -5.77 1.06 1.55
CA SER A 28 -5.96 1.69 2.86
C SER A 28 -7.34 1.34 3.43
N PRO A 29 -7.49 1.20 4.75
CA PRO A 29 -8.81 1.08 5.36
C PRO A 29 -9.69 2.29 5.03
N ILE A 30 -10.97 2.05 4.72
CA ILE A 30 -11.93 3.12 4.33
C ILE A 30 -12.10 4.14 5.48
N ASN A 31 -12.05 3.68 6.72
CA ASN A 31 -12.14 4.55 7.91
C ASN A 31 -10.94 5.52 8.05
N GLN A 32 -9.84 5.28 7.33
CA GLN A 32 -8.66 6.15 7.32
C GLN A 32 -8.67 7.19 6.21
N ASN A 33 -9.70 7.21 5.35
CA ASN A 33 -9.81 8.20 4.27
C ASN A 33 -9.81 9.65 4.77
N LYS A 34 -10.34 9.89 5.98
CA LYS A 34 -10.35 11.21 6.62
C LYS A 34 -8.98 11.65 7.17
N ARG A 35 -7.99 10.75 7.21
CA ARG A 35 -6.64 11.03 7.74
C ARG A 35 -5.72 11.58 6.65
N ASN A 36 -4.66 12.27 7.09
CA ASN A 36 -3.59 12.71 6.20
C ASN A 36 -2.92 11.49 5.52
N SER A 37 -2.68 11.59 4.21
CA SER A 37 -2.16 10.52 3.37
C SER A 37 -0.83 9.96 3.90
N GLU A 38 0.06 10.82 4.39
CA GLU A 38 1.34 10.40 4.98
C GLU A 38 1.16 9.48 6.19
N SER A 39 0.21 9.78 7.08
CA SER A 39 -0.08 8.97 8.27
C SER A 39 -0.63 7.59 7.88
N VAL A 40 -1.47 7.56 6.84
CA VAL A 40 -2.01 6.31 6.28
C VAL A 40 -0.90 5.49 5.66
N ILE A 41 -0.04 6.10 4.82
CA ILE A 41 1.12 5.43 4.21
C ILE A 41 2.03 4.85 5.27
N LYS A 42 2.42 5.64 6.29
CA LYS A 42 3.29 5.18 7.39
C LYS A 42 2.68 3.99 8.13
N SER A 43 1.38 4.02 8.39
CA SER A 43 0.66 2.92 9.03
C SER A 43 0.57 1.67 8.15
N MET A 44 0.36 1.84 6.83
CA MET A 44 0.37 0.75 5.87
C MET A 44 1.76 0.12 5.77
N LEU A 45 2.80 0.94 5.66
CA LEU A 45 4.18 0.50 5.57
C LEU A 45 4.61 -0.28 6.83
N ARG A 46 4.27 0.21 8.03
CA ARG A 46 4.56 -0.51 9.29
C ARG A 46 3.93 -1.89 9.35
N ARG A 47 2.71 -2.06 8.80
CA ARG A 47 2.06 -3.38 8.71
C ARG A 47 2.73 -4.25 7.67
N PHE A 48 3.11 -3.65 6.55
CA PHE A 48 3.79 -4.35 5.47
C PHE A 48 5.18 -4.86 5.88
N GLU A 49 5.96 -4.09 6.62
CA GLU A 49 7.30 -4.48 7.11
C GLU A 49 7.27 -5.74 7.99
N LYS A 50 6.13 -6.03 8.63
CA LYS A 50 5.93 -7.27 9.40
C LYS A 50 5.43 -8.45 8.55
N HIS A 51 5.03 -8.19 7.31
CA HIS A 51 4.47 -9.18 6.41
C HIS A 51 5.59 -9.93 5.68
N THR A 52 5.37 -11.22 5.37
CA THR A 52 6.37 -12.06 4.68
C THR A 52 6.79 -11.49 3.33
N LEU A 53 5.86 -10.83 2.64
CA LEU A 53 6.10 -10.10 1.38
C LEU A 53 7.23 -9.08 1.47
N ALA A 54 7.49 -8.47 2.64
CA ALA A 54 8.56 -7.49 2.79
C ALA A 54 9.94 -8.05 2.42
N LYS A 55 10.17 -9.36 2.61
CA LYS A 55 11.44 -10.03 2.30
C LYS A 55 11.70 -10.20 0.81
N ILE A 56 10.64 -10.30 0.01
CA ILE A 56 10.70 -10.56 -1.43
C ILE A 56 10.33 -9.35 -2.28
N THR A 57 10.00 -8.24 -1.64
CA THR A 57 9.61 -7.01 -2.31
C THR A 57 10.84 -6.21 -2.72
N ASN A 58 10.81 -5.67 -3.93
CA ASN A 58 11.85 -4.83 -4.48
C ASN A 58 11.42 -3.35 -4.41
N VAL A 59 10.18 -3.07 -4.82
CA VAL A 59 9.65 -1.70 -4.87
C VAL A 59 8.22 -1.67 -4.36
N ILE A 60 7.92 -0.66 -3.55
CA ILE A 60 6.58 -0.31 -3.11
C ILE A 60 6.22 1.04 -3.71
N GLN A 61 5.02 1.12 -4.28
CA GLN A 61 4.46 2.36 -4.83
C GLN A 61 3.13 2.66 -4.15
N PHE A 62 2.94 3.91 -3.75
CA PHE A 62 1.70 4.39 -3.15
C PHE A 62 1.01 5.34 -4.11
N TYR A 63 -0.24 5.06 -4.42
CA TYR A 63 -1.08 5.88 -5.28
C TYR A 63 -2.27 6.41 -4.51
N GLU A 64 -2.64 7.65 -4.79
CA GLU A 64 -3.85 8.30 -4.30
C GLU A 64 -4.59 8.87 -5.51
N ASN A 65 -5.85 8.46 -5.70
CA ASN A 65 -6.68 8.83 -6.86
C ASN A 65 -5.98 8.65 -8.23
N GLY A 66 -5.11 7.63 -8.35
CA GLY A 66 -4.35 7.33 -9.56
C GLY A 66 -3.00 8.05 -9.67
N ASN A 67 -2.71 9.03 -8.80
CA ASN A 67 -1.43 9.73 -8.78
C ASN A 67 -0.43 9.02 -7.87
N LEU A 68 0.80 8.82 -8.35
CA LEU A 68 1.90 8.28 -7.56
C LEU A 68 2.37 9.33 -6.55
N ILE A 69 2.17 9.06 -5.26
CA ILE A 69 2.49 10.00 -4.18
C ILE A 69 3.76 9.64 -3.41
N ALA A 70 4.13 8.36 -3.38
CA ALA A 70 5.36 7.91 -2.73
C ALA A 70 5.86 6.60 -3.31
N THR A 71 7.19 6.41 -3.28
CA THR A 71 7.85 5.16 -3.66
C THR A 71 8.91 4.80 -2.65
N LYS A 72 9.02 3.51 -2.29
CA LYS A 72 10.09 2.98 -1.45
C LYS A 72 10.73 1.78 -2.14
N ARG A 73 12.04 1.84 -2.35
CA ARG A 73 12.85 0.67 -2.77
C ARG A 73 13.40 -0.02 -1.52
N LEU A 74 13.41 -1.36 -1.54
CA LEU A 74 13.86 -2.22 -0.44
C LEU A 74 15.06 -3.06 -0.86
#